data_AF-A0A0S2EVJ8-F1
#
_entry.id   AF-A0A0S2EVJ8-F1
#
_cell.length_a   1.000
_cell.length_b   1.000
_cell.length_c   1.000
_cell.angle_alpha   90.00
_cell.angle_beta   90.00
_cell.angle_gamma   90.00
#
_symmetry.space_group_name_H-M   'P 1'
#
loop_
_entity.id
_entity.type
_entity.pdbx_description
1 polymer ?
#
loop_
_entity_poly.entity_id
_entity_poly.type
_entity_poly.pdbx_seq_one_letter_code
_entity_poly.pdbx_strand_id
1 'polypeptide(L)'
;MPLNLDLNRLGVAVCVVDVDRDGVFRFYGINDCAARESGLNRREVAGRLFSECLPADYARRLTERYAVCARTRKVQETEEEVDLGFGAKWYKTTLTPLID
;
A
#
# COMPACT_ATOMS: atom_id res chain seq x y z
N MET A 1 7.60 -18.42 10.74
CA MET A 1 8.98 -18.03 10.38
C MET A 1 8.93 -16.54 10.11
N PRO A 2 9.63 -15.66 10.86
CA PRO A 2 9.56 -14.23 10.56
C PRO A 2 10.16 -14.00 9.17
N LEU A 3 9.38 -13.42 8.27
CA LEU A 3 9.84 -13.05 6.93
C LEU A 3 10.92 -11.97 7.11
N ASN A 4 12.20 -12.34 6.97
CA ASN A 4 13.31 -11.38 7.07
C ASN A 4 13.54 -10.73 5.70
N LEU A 5 12.52 -10.00 5.22
CA LEU A 5 12.53 -9.31 3.94
C LEU A 5 12.88 -7.83 4.16
N ASP A 6 14.06 -7.43 3.71
CA ASP A 6 14.41 -6.01 3.60
C ASP A 6 13.79 -5.42 2.33
N LEU A 7 12.69 -4.68 2.48
CA LEU A 7 11.96 -4.05 1.37
C LEU A 7 12.82 -3.08 0.55
N ASN A 8 13.89 -2.51 1.13
CA ASN A 8 14.77 -1.57 0.43
C ASN A 8 15.75 -2.25 -0.53
N ARG A 9 15.88 -3.58 -0.49
CA ARG A 9 16.63 -4.34 -1.49
C ARG A 9 15.87 -4.54 -2.80
N LEU A 10 14.59 -4.18 -2.83
CA LEU A 10 13.75 -4.25 -4.02
C LEU A 10 13.87 -2.94 -4.81
N GLY A 11 14.26 -3.04 -6.09
CA GLY A 11 14.42 -1.89 -6.99
C GLY A 11 13.12 -1.26 -7.48
N VAL A 12 11.97 -1.62 -6.89
CA VAL A 12 10.62 -1.18 -7.27
C VAL A 12 9.90 -0.64 -6.04
N ALA A 13 8.88 0.18 -6.21
CA ALA A 13 8.05 0.64 -5.09
C ALA A 13 7.30 -0.53 -4.45
N VAL A 14 7.44 -0.67 -3.14
CA VAL A 14 6.77 -1.70 -2.35
C VAL A 14 6.12 -1.10 -1.12
N CYS A 15 4.90 -1.54 -0.86
CA CYS A 15 4.10 -1.24 0.31
C CYS A 15 3.58 -2.55 0.88
N VAL A 16 3.69 -2.72 2.20
CA VAL A 16 3.09 -3.82 2.94
C VAL A 16 2.03 -3.24 3.85
N VAL A 17 0.88 -3.90 3.91
CA VAL A 17 -0.30 -3.45 4.64
C VAL A 17 -0.79 -4.60 5.50
N ASP A 18 -0.90 -4.35 6.79
CA ASP A 18 -1.55 -5.26 7.72
C ASP A 18 -3.07 -5.10 7.59
N VAL A 19 -3.75 -6.24 7.65
CA VAL A 19 -5.21 -6.33 7.77
C VAL A 19 -5.52 -6.99 9.11
N ASP A 20 -6.24 -6.28 9.97
CA ASP A 20 -6.70 -6.87 11.23
C ASP A 20 -7.98 -7.71 11.03
N ARG A 21 -8.45 -8.32 12.12
CA ARG A 21 -9.63 -9.21 12.09
C ARG A 21 -10.93 -8.47 11.73
N ASP A 22 -10.98 -7.17 11.94
CA ASP A 22 -12.13 -6.32 11.64
C ASP A 22 -12.04 -5.71 10.22
N GLY A 23 -11.02 -6.09 9.45
CA GLY A 23 -10.81 -5.62 8.08
C GLY A 23 -10.25 -4.20 8.01
N VAL A 24 -9.61 -3.73 9.09
CA VAL A 24 -8.96 -2.41 9.11
C VAL A 24 -7.55 -2.52 8.55
N PHE A 25 -7.24 -1.63 7.61
CA PHE A 25 -5.95 -1.61 6.90
C PHE A 25 -4.98 -0.60 7.52
N ARG A 26 -3.78 -1.05 7.85
CA ARG A 26 -2.68 -0.18 8.32
C ARG A 26 -1.45 -0.43 7.49
N PHE A 27 -0.70 0.62 7.18
CA PHE A 27 0.62 0.43 6.62
C PHE A 27 1.48 -0.35 7.61
N TYR A 28 1.98 -1.51 7.22
CA TYR A 28 3.08 -2.16 7.92
C TYR A 28 4.38 -1.40 7.61
N GLY A 29 4.57 -1.04 6.34
CA GLY A 29 5.69 -0.22 5.90
C GLY A 29 5.73 -0.03 4.39
N ILE A 30 6.57 0.91 3.97
CA ILE A 30 6.91 1.16 2.56
C ILE A 30 8.42 1.11 2.40
N ASN A 31 8.93 0.96 1.18
CA ASN A 31 10.37 1.12 0.90
C ASN A 31 10.71 2.52 0.38
N ASP A 32 12.00 2.80 0.19
CA ASP A 32 12.50 4.10 -0.26
C ASP A 32 12.01 4.45 -1.68
N CYS A 33 11.80 3.46 -2.56
CA CYS A 33 11.16 3.68 -3.86
C CYS A 33 9.73 4.20 -3.70
N ALA A 34 8.90 3.52 -2.92
CA ALA A 34 7.52 3.91 -2.66
C ALA A 34 7.43 5.29 -1.96
N ALA A 35 8.35 5.59 -1.03
CA ALA A 35 8.42 6.90 -0.38
C ALA A 35 8.70 8.03 -1.39
N ARG A 36 9.65 7.83 -2.31
CA ARG A 36 9.95 8.82 -3.37
C ARG A 36 8.79 9.01 -4.35
N GLU A 37 8.08 7.93 -4.68
CA GLU A 37 6.96 7.99 -5.63
C GLU A 37 5.73 8.67 -5.01
N SER A 38 5.38 8.29 -3.79
CA SER A 38 4.17 8.75 -3.10
C SER A 38 4.33 10.08 -2.35
N GLY A 39 5.56 10.46 -2.02
CA GLY A 39 5.85 11.60 -1.12
C GLY A 39 5.65 11.28 0.37
N LEU A 40 5.31 10.04 0.71
CA LEU A 40 5.12 9.61 2.09
C LEU A 40 6.46 9.44 2.82
N ASN A 41 6.46 9.75 4.12
CA ASN A 41 7.61 9.50 4.98
C ASN A 41 7.58 8.05 5.51
N ARG A 42 8.52 7.22 5.02
CA ARG A 42 8.65 5.82 5.42
C ARG A 42 8.73 5.61 6.94
N ARG A 43 9.32 6.55 7.69
CA ARG A 43 9.47 6.44 9.15
C ARG A 43 8.18 6.75 9.91
N GLU A 44 7.21 7.39 9.26
CA GLU A 44 6.00 7.89 9.89
C GLU A 44 4.74 7.12 9.48
N VAL A 45 4.78 6.35 8.39
CA VAL A 45 3.59 5.62 7.90
C VAL A 45 3.27 4.36 8.69
N ALA A 46 4.26 3.71 9.32
CA ALA A 46 4.05 2.43 9.98
C ALA A 46 2.96 2.53 11.08
N GLY A 47 2.00 1.61 11.05
CA GLY A 47 0.84 1.56 11.94
C GLY A 47 -0.30 2.51 11.59
N ARG A 48 -0.13 3.41 10.60
CA ARG A 48 -1.16 4.40 10.25
C ARG A 48 -2.16 3.86 9.23
N LEU A 49 -3.38 4.38 9.31
CA LEU A 49 -4.45 4.16 8.34
C LEU A 49 -4.13 4.82 7.01
N PHE A 50 -4.73 4.31 5.93
CA PHE A 50 -4.72 5.00 4.63
C PHE A 50 -5.26 6.43 4.74
N SER A 51 -6.38 6.62 5.45
CA SER A 51 -7.02 7.93 5.64
C SER A 51 -6.19 8.94 6.42
N GLU A 52 -5.17 8.48 7.16
CA GLU A 52 -4.26 9.35 7.92
C GLU A 52 -3.05 9.79 7.10
N CYS A 53 -2.78 9.12 5.97
CA CYS A 53 -1.58 9.33 5.15
C CYS A 53 -1.89 9.83 3.73
N LEU A 54 -3.09 9.57 3.22
CA LEU A 54 -3.45 9.78 1.82
C LEU A 54 -4.69 10.68 1.68
N PRO A 55 -4.87 11.34 0.52
CA PRO A 55 -6.11 12.04 0.21
C PRO A 55 -7.34 11.14 0.40
N ALA A 56 -8.42 11.69 0.94
CA ALA A 56 -9.60 10.93 1.37
C ALA A 56 -10.18 10.02 0.27
N ASP A 57 -10.30 10.53 -0.96
CA ASP A 57 -10.83 9.76 -2.09
C ASP A 57 -9.94 8.57 -2.46
N TYR A 58 -8.62 8.77 -2.43
CA TYR A 58 -7.66 7.71 -2.73
C TYR A 58 -7.59 6.69 -1.59
N ALA A 59 -7.63 7.14 -0.33
CA ALA A 59 -7.69 6.26 0.84
C ALA A 59 -8.92 5.34 0.81
N ARG A 60 -10.09 5.87 0.44
CA ARG A 60 -11.32 5.09 0.26
C ARG A 60 -11.16 4.05 -0.86
N ARG A 61 -10.67 4.48 -2.03
CA ARG A 61 -10.43 3.58 -3.18
C ARG A 61 -9.46 2.46 -2.85
N LEU A 62 -8.37 2.76 -2.13
CA LEU A 62 -7.42 1.75 -1.65
C LEU A 62 -8.08 0.78 -0.68
N THR A 63 -8.86 1.28 0.28
CA THR A 63 -9.56 0.43 1.26
C THR A 63 -10.47 -0.59 0.56
N GLU A 64 -11.27 -0.14 -0.40
CA GLU A 64 -12.16 -1.01 -1.19
C GLU A 64 -11.35 -2.07 -1.98
N ARG A 65 -10.27 -1.65 -2.65
CA ARG A 65 -9.40 -2.55 -3.43
C ARG A 65 -8.70 -3.60 -2.56
N TYR A 66 -8.14 -3.18 -1.42
CA TYR A 66 -7.48 -4.07 -0.48
C TYR A 66 -8.45 -5.06 0.15
N ALA A 67 -9.69 -4.62 0.46
CA ALA A 67 -10.74 -5.51 0.94
C ALA A 67 -11.13 -6.59 -0.08
N VAL A 68 -11.19 -6.25 -1.37
CA VAL A 68 -11.42 -7.25 -2.43
C VAL A 68 -10.26 -8.26 -2.49
N CYS A 69 -9.01 -7.80 -2.47
CA CYS A 69 -7.84 -8.69 -2.48
C CYS A 69 -7.82 -9.63 -1.28
N ALA A 70 -7.97 -9.10 -0.07
CA ALA A 70 -7.95 -9.86 1.16
C ALA A 70 -9.08 -10.91 1.20
N ARG A 71 -10.31 -10.52 0.83
CA ARG A 71 -11.47 -11.43 0.79
C ARG A 71 -11.32 -12.52 -0.26
N THR A 72 -10.86 -12.17 -1.46
CA THR A 72 -10.79 -13.13 -2.59
C THR A 72 -9.56 -14.01 -2.54
N ARG A 73 -8.51 -13.62 -1.79
CA ARG A 73 -7.21 -14.29 -1.76
C ARG A 73 -6.59 -14.44 -3.15
N LYS A 74 -6.89 -13.50 -4.04
CA LYS A 74 -6.38 -13.46 -5.42
C LYS A 74 -5.61 -12.18 -5.67
N VAL A 75 -4.53 -12.31 -6.43
CA VAL A 75 -3.76 -11.17 -6.93
C VAL A 75 -4.68 -10.23 -7.73
N GLN A 76 -4.56 -8.93 -7.48
CA GLN A 76 -5.25 -7.88 -8.22
C GLN A 76 -4.21 -7.03 -8.96
N GLU A 77 -4.49 -6.68 -10.21
CA GLU A 77 -3.64 -5.79 -11.01
C GLU A 77 -4.46 -4.61 -11.52
N THR A 78 -3.88 -3.41 -11.48
CA THR A 78 -4.54 -2.19 -11.93
C THR A 78 -3.53 -1.23 -12.54
N GLU A 79 -3.99 -0.48 -13.54
CA GLU A 79 -3.29 0.67 -14.08
C GLU A 79 -4.18 1.91 -13.94
N GLU A 80 -3.67 2.95 -13.30
CA GLU A 80 -4.45 4.14 -12.97
C GLU A 80 -3.59 5.39 -12.89
N GLU A 81 -4.17 6.54 -13.21
CA GLU A 81 -3.62 7.84 -12.85
C GLU A 81 -3.98 8.16 -11.39
N VAL A 82 -2.99 8.57 -10.61
CA VAL A 82 -3.15 8.92 -9.20
C VAL A 82 -2.50 10.28 -8.95
N ASP A 83 -3.27 11.20 -8.39
CA ASP A 83 -2.74 12.43 -7.82
C ASP A 83 -2.74 12.33 -6.29
N LEU A 84 -1.54 12.39 -5.71
CA LEU A 84 -1.32 12.36 -4.26
C LEU A 84 -1.02 13.75 -3.68
N GLY A 85 -1.31 14.82 -4.43
CA GLY A 85 -1.08 16.21 -4.03
C GLY A 85 0.22 16.81 -4.55
N PHE A 86 1.01 16.06 -5.32
CA PHE A 86 2.29 16.50 -5.90
C PHE A 86 2.32 16.33 -7.43
N GLY A 87 1.13 16.30 -8.04
CA GLY A 87 0.94 16.06 -9.46
C GLY A 87 0.58 14.60 -9.76
N ALA A 88 -0.23 14.43 -10.80
CA ALA A 88 -0.70 13.15 -11.26
C ALA A 88 0.44 12.27 -11.81
N LYS A 89 0.43 10.99 -11.45
CA LYS A 89 1.36 9.96 -11.95
C LYS A 89 0.60 8.72 -12.38
N TRP A 90 1.08 8.07 -13.43
CA TRP A 90 0.56 6.77 -13.85
C TRP A 90 1.19 5.66 -13.00
N TYR A 91 0.36 4.83 -12.38
CA TYR A 91 0.78 3.68 -11.58
C TYR A 91 0.30 2.38 -12.20
N LYS A 92 1.20 1.40 -12.31
CA LYS A 92 0.86 -0.01 -12.47
C LYS A 92 1.10 -0.71 -11.14
N THR A 93 0.03 -1.21 -10.53
CA THR A 93 0.08 -1.80 -9.19
C THR A 93 -0.36 -3.26 -9.25
N THR A 94 0.46 -4.13 -8.65
CA THR A 94 0.09 -5.52 -8.33
C THR A 94 -0.10 -5.64 -6.82
N LEU A 95 -1.28 -6.07 -6.41
CA LEU A 95 -1.61 -6.31 -5.01
C LEU A 95 -1.69 -7.82 -4.78
N THR A 96 -0.76 -8.35 -3.99
CA THR A 96 -0.66 -9.78 -3.68
C THR A 96 -1.11 -10.03 -2.24
N PRO A 97 -2.10 -10.90 -2.00
CA PRO A 97 -2.48 -11.27 -0.65
C PRO A 97 -1.38 -12.14 -0.03
N LEU A 98 -0.93 -11.77 1.17
CA LEU A 98 -0.04 -12.58 2.00
C LEU A 98 -0.91 -13.34 3.00
N ILE A 99 -0.81 -14.67 3.00
CA ILE A 99 -1.63 -15.58 3.80
C ILE A 99 -0.67 -16.39 4.68
N ASP A 100 -1.02 -16.54 5.95
CA ASP A 100 -0.32 -17.37 6.93
C ASP A 100 -0.72 -18.85 6.89
#